data_AF-A0A561QX08-F1
#
_entry.id   AF-A0A561QX08-F1
#
_cell.length_a   1.000
_cell.length_b   1.000
_cell.length_c   1.000
_cell.angle_alpha   90.00
_cell.angle_beta   90.00
_cell.angle_gamma   90.00
#
_symmetry.space_group_name_H-M   'P 1'
#
loop_
_entity.id
_entity.type
_entity.pdbx_description
1 polymer ?
#
loop_
_entity_poly.entity_id
_entity_poly.type
_entity_poly.pdbx_seq_one_letter_code
_entity_poly.pdbx_strand_id
1 'polypeptide(L)' 'MKENTCAACDCDLDETRIAVRIGGRVVEVCCEECAEVLREAEATTRAATTIRTSSRAG' A
#
# COMPACT_ATOMS: atom_id res chain seq x y z
N MET A 1 -21.54 -9.33 -6.39
CA MET A 1 -20.67 -9.40 -5.20
C MET A 1 -19.69 -8.24 -5.32
N LYS A 2 -19.30 -7.58 -4.22
CA LYS A 2 -18.31 -6.49 -4.32
C LYS A 2 -16.95 -7.17 -4.35
N GLU A 3 -16.38 -7.27 -5.54
CA GLU A 3 -15.12 -7.94 -5.81
C GLU A 3 -14.02 -7.00 -5.32
N ASN A 4 -13.69 -7.11 -4.03
CA ASN A 4 -12.53 -6.43 -3.49
C ASN A 4 -11.33 -7.26 -3.94
N THR A 5 -10.39 -6.67 -4.68
CA THR A 5 -9.20 -7.35 -5.18
C THR A 5 -7.97 -6.93 -4.39
N CYS A 6 -6.97 -7.81 -4.35
CA CYS A 6 -5.77 -7.59 -3.57
C CYS A 6 -4.95 -6.48 -4.23
N ALA A 7 -4.65 -5.43 -3.47
CA ALA A 7 -3.85 -4.32 -4.01
C ALA A 7 -2.41 -4.71 -4.38
N ALA A 8 -1.96 -5.91 -4.01
CA ALA A 8 -0.62 -6.42 -4.31
C ALA A 8 -0.58 -7.44 -5.46
N CYS A 9 -1.55 -8.37 -5.51
CA CYS A 9 -1.55 -9.51 -6.45
C CYS A 9 -2.84 -9.66 -7.27
N ASP A 10 -3.81 -8.75 -7.09
CA ASP A 10 -5.10 -8.72 -7.77
C ASP A 10 -5.99 -9.96 -7.59
N CYS A 11 -5.69 -10.84 -6.63
CA CYS A 11 -6.57 -11.95 -6.26
C CYS A 11 -7.84 -11.48 -5.53
N ASP A 12 -8.90 -12.29 -5.57
CA ASP A 12 -10.13 -12.04 -4.83
C ASP A 12 -9.88 -11.98 -3.31
N LEU A 13 -10.47 -10.97 -2.65
CA LEU A 13 -10.47 -10.85 -1.20
C LEU A 13 -11.76 -11.34 -0.60
N ASP A 14 -11.60 -12.25 0.36
CA ASP A 14 -12.66 -12.70 1.24
C ASP A 14 -12.67 -11.93 2.57
N GLU A 15 -13.48 -12.39 3.52
CA GLU A 15 -13.60 -11.83 4.87
C GLU A 15 -12.30 -11.88 5.69
N THR A 16 -11.32 -12.68 5.24
CA THR A 16 -9.98 -12.82 5.84
C THR A 16 -9.00 -11.72 5.44
N ARG A 17 -9.45 -10.74 4.64
CA ARG A 17 -8.62 -9.64 4.16
C ARG A 17 -8.05 -8.78 5.29
N ILE A 18 -6.86 -8.24 5.05
CA ILE A 18 -6.12 -7.42 6.00
C ILE A 18 -6.09 -5.97 5.50
N ALA A 19 -6.48 -5.03 6.36
CA ALA A 19 -6.45 -3.60 6.06
C ALA A 19 -5.07 -3.00 6.37
N VAL A 20 -4.46 -2.35 5.38
CA VAL A 20 -3.12 -1.74 5.46
C VAL A 20 -3.22 -0.27 5.07
N ARG A 21 -2.53 0.61 5.79
CA ARG A 21 -2.55 2.05 5.51
C ARG A 21 -1.31 2.46 4.72
N ILE A 22 -1.50 3.00 3.52
CA ILE A 22 -0.46 3.41 2.58
C ILE A 22 -0.75 4.86 2.15
N GLY A 23 0.17 5.78 2.42
CA GLY A 23 0.05 7.17 1.96
C GLY A 23 -1.22 7.86 2.46
N GLY A 24 -1.70 7.47 3.64
CA GLY A 24 -2.93 7.99 4.24
C GLY A 24 -4.23 7.31 3.78
N ARG A 25 -4.19 6.43 2.77
CA ARG A 25 -5.33 5.62 2.34
C ARG A 25 -5.26 4.22 2.93
N VAL A 26 -6.41 3.59 3.18
CA VAL A 26 -6.49 2.20 3.61
C VAL A 26 -6.77 1.35 2.38
N VAL A 27 -5.94 0.34 2.16
CA VAL A 27 -6.11 -0.69 1.13
C VAL A 27 -6.22 -2.06 1.80
N GLU A 28 -6.79 -3.02 1.10
CA GLU A 28 -6.98 -4.37 1.62
C GLU A 28 -6.12 -5.37 0.83
N VAL A 29 -5.62 -6.40 1.52
CA VAL A 29 -4.82 -7.48 0.93
C VAL A 29 -5.29 -8.87 1.38
N CYS A 30 -4.93 -9.89 0.61
CA CYS A 30 -5.30 -11.28 0.87
C CYS A 30 -4.45 -11.97 1.95
N CYS A 31 -3.24 -11.49 2.24
CA CYS A 31 -2.33 -12.12 3.21
C CYS A 31 -1.33 -11.12 3.83
N GLU A 32 -0.68 -11.53 4.92
CA GLU A 32 0.31 -10.70 5.64
C GLU A 32 1.54 -10.37 4.78
N GLU A 33 1.98 -11.29 3.92
CA GLU A 33 3.12 -11.06 3.01
C GLU A 33 2.83 -9.90 2.03
N CYS A 34 1.62 -9.89 1.45
CA CYS A 34 1.17 -8.76 0.62
C CYS A 34 1.10 -7.46 1.40
N ALA A 35 0.71 -7.52 2.69
CA ALA A 35 0.68 -6.34 3.55
C ALA A 35 2.08 -5.79 3.81
N GLU A 36 3.04 -6.67 4.05
CA GLU A 36 4.43 -6.31 4.34
C GLU A 36 5.09 -5.64 3.12
N VAL A 37 5.00 -6.26 1.95
CA VAL A 37 5.54 -5.72 0.69
C VAL A 37 5.00 -4.32 0.42
N LEU A 38 3.69 -4.12 0.60
CA LEU A 38 3.06 -2.81 0.41
C LEU A 38 3.51 -1.75 1.44
N ARG A 39 3.75 -2.15 2.69
CA ARG A 39 4.28 -1.24 3.74
C ARG A 39 5.73 -0.85 3.47
N GLU A 40 6.55 -1.79 3.03
CA GLU A 40 7.95 -1.52 2.65
C GLU A 40 8.02 -0.60 1.43
N ALA A 41 7.18 -0.87 0.42
CA ALA A 41 7.01 -0.01 -0.74
C ALA A 41 6.55 1.41 -0.32
N GLU A 42 5.61 1.53 0.62
CA GLU A 42 5.20 2.83 1.16
C GLU A 42 6.38 3.55 1.83
N ALA A 43 7.13 2.85 2.68
CA ALA A 43 8.24 3.41 3.44
C ALA A 43 9.32 3.97 2.50
N THR A 44 9.68 3.23 1.45
CA THR A 44 10.64 3.73 0.44
C THR A 44 10.08 4.91 -0.35
N THR A 45 8.80 4.88 -0.71
CA THR A 45 8.16 5.98 -1.47
C THR A 45 8.02 7.25 -0.62
N ARG A 46 7.71 7.13 0.67
CA ARG A 46 7.64 8.25 1.62
C ARG A 46 9.01 8.90 1.84
N ALA A 47 10.06 8.09 1.96
CA ALA A 47 11.42 8.58 2.02
C ALA A 47 11.76 9.35 0.72
N ALA A 48 11.46 8.79 -0.44
CA ALA A 48 11.70 9.43 -1.74
C ALA A 48 10.91 10.75 -1.94
N THR A 49 9.65 10.81 -1.49
CA THR A 49 8.79 12.00 -1.65
C THR A 49 9.31 13.18 -0.83
N THR A 50 9.85 12.92 0.36
CA THR A 50 10.39 13.95 1.27
C THR A 50 11.61 14.65 0.65
N ILE A 51 12.43 13.89 -0.09
CA ILE A 51 13.63 14.41 -0.75
C ILE A 51 13.23 15.27 -1.97
N ARG A 52 12.24 14.85 -2.76
CA ARG A 52 11.81 15.56 -3.97
C ARG A 52 11.10 16.89 -3.71
N THR A 53 10.33 17.00 -2.63
CA THR A 53 9.69 18.29 -2.27
C THR A 53 10.69 19.34 -1.82
N SER A 54 11.87 18.92 -1.36
CA SER A 54 12.92 19.82 -0.89
C SER A 54 13.81 20.36 -2.02
N SER A 55 13.82 19.74 -3.20
CA SER A 55 14.68 20.15 -4.34
C SER A 55 14.02 21.08 -5.36
N ARG A 56 12.75 21.46 -5.22
CA ARG A 56 12.05 22.34 -6.19
C ARG A 56 11.94 23.80 -5.73
N ALA A 57 12.78 24.22 -4.78
CA ALA A 57 12.81 25.57 -4.22
C ALA A 57 14.20 26.26 -4.34
N GLY A 58 15.05 25.82 -5.28
CA GLY A 58 16.36 26.42 -5.57
C GLY A 58 16.40 27.07 -6.93
#